data_AF-X0VH99-F1
#
_entry.id   AF-X0VH99-F1
#
_cell.length_a   1.000
_cell.length_b   1.000
_cell.length_c   1.000
_cell.angle_alpha   90.00
_cell.angle_beta   90.00
_cell.angle_gamma   90.00
#
_symmetry.space_group_name_H-M   'P 1'
#
loop_
_entity.id
_entity.type
_entity.pdbx_description
1 polymer ?
#
loop_
_entity_poly.entity_id
_entity_poly.type
_entity_poly.pdbx_seq_one_letter_code
_entity_poly.pdbx_strand_id
1 'polypeptide(L)'
;MKRFRNPSAKPGELKVVYGKTPHDNPDLFYCHGGDGAKPCDSRLLSHFFERVAYFEGRNMRQELALRGYDITTLKFSIMKFPTETPSPFKHRI
;
A
#
# COMPACT_ATOMS: atom_id res chain seq x y z
N MET A 1 19.73 -7.10 -13.33
CA MET A 1 19.54 -5.94 -12.44
C MET A 1 18.08 -5.49 -12.49
N LYS A 2 17.32 -5.60 -11.39
CA LYS A 2 15.89 -5.22 -11.35
C LYS A 2 15.80 -3.69 -11.49
N ARG A 3 15.19 -3.20 -12.58
CA ARG A 3 14.97 -1.75 -12.77
C ARG A 3 13.82 -1.32 -11.84
N PHE A 4 14.16 -0.67 -10.73
CA PHE A 4 13.17 -0.06 -9.86
C PHE A 4 12.61 1.19 -10.56
N ARG A 5 11.32 1.18 -10.89
CA ARG A 5 10.61 2.37 -11.36
C ARG A 5 10.25 3.25 -10.16
N ASN A 6 10.26 4.57 -10.35
CA ASN A 6 9.74 5.50 -9.36
C ASN A 6 8.27 5.13 -9.05
N PRO A 7 7.95 4.83 -7.78
CA PRO A 7 6.59 4.48 -7.38
C PRO A 7 5.64 5.66 -7.57
N SER A 8 4.59 5.46 -8.38
CA SER A 8 3.50 6.42 -8.53
C SER A 8 2.16 5.69 -8.63
N ALA A 9 1.11 6.42 -8.24
CA ALA A 9 -0.29 6.01 -8.30
C ALA A 9 -1.04 6.88 -9.33
N LYS A 10 -2.05 6.30 -9.98
CA LYS A 10 -2.98 6.98 -10.89
C LYS A 10 -4.03 7.79 -10.10
N PRO A 11 -4.70 8.79 -10.70
CA PRO A 11 -5.86 9.42 -10.07
C PRO A 11 -6.86 8.40 -9.50
N GLY A 12 -7.22 8.58 -8.23
CA GLY A 12 -8.09 7.67 -7.49
C GLY A 12 -7.47 6.36 -7.00
N GLU A 13 -6.20 6.08 -7.29
CA GLU A 13 -5.51 4.84 -6.89
C GLU A 13 -4.83 5.00 -5.52
N LEU A 14 -4.96 3.97 -4.67
CA LEU A 14 -4.05 3.72 -3.56
C LEU A 14 -3.17 2.53 -3.89
N LYS A 15 -1.88 2.65 -3.61
CA LYS A 15 -0.92 1.64 -4.04
C LYS A 15 0.21 1.46 -3.04
N VAL A 16 0.58 0.21 -2.80
CA VAL A 16 1.80 -0.19 -2.09
C VAL A 16 2.68 -0.98 -3.03
N VAL A 17 3.93 -0.57 -3.15
CA VAL A 17 4.89 -1.25 -4.02
C VAL A 17 6.28 -1.21 -3.42
N TYR A 18 7.03 -2.30 -3.57
CA TYR A 18 8.45 -2.28 -3.29
C TYR A 18 9.20 -1.58 -4.43
N GLY A 19 9.86 -0.46 -4.13
CA GLY A 19 10.48 0.41 -5.11
C GLY A 19 11.72 1.11 -4.56
N LYS A 20 12.30 2.02 -5.33
CA LYS A 20 13.47 2.82 -4.94
C LYS A 20 13.35 4.21 -5.55
N THR A 21 13.73 5.25 -4.81
CA THR A 21 13.96 6.60 -5.36
C THR A 21 15.48 6.81 -5.60
N PRO A 22 15.90 7.75 -6.47
CA PRO A 22 17.29 7.86 -6.91
C PRO A 22 18.36 7.91 -5.79
N HIS A 23 18.01 8.44 -4.61
CA HIS A 23 18.94 8.66 -3.49
C HIS A 23 18.63 7.84 -2.23
N ASP A 24 17.64 6.94 -2.28
CA ASP A 24 17.17 6.20 -1.10
C ASP A 24 17.35 4.69 -1.27
N ASN A 25 17.26 3.92 -0.20
CA ASN A 25 17.28 2.46 -0.27
C ASN A 25 15.94 1.91 -0.80
N PRO A 26 15.93 0.74 -1.46
CA PRO A 26 14.68 0.13 -1.87
C PRO A 26 13.81 -0.22 -0.66
N ASP A 27 12.57 0.23 -0.68
CA ASP A 27 11.62 -0.03 0.39
C ASP A 27 10.16 -0.05 -0.08
N LEU A 28 9.20 -0.23 0.83
CA LEU A 28 7.78 -0.08 0.56
C LEU A 28 7.40 1.39 0.41
N PHE A 29 6.78 1.69 -0.72
CA PHE A 29 6.24 3.02 -1.03
C PHE A 29 4.73 2.99 -0.97
N TYR A 30 4.18 3.97 -0.25
CA TYR A 30 2.74 4.19 -0.11
C TYR A 30 2.33 5.36 -0.99
N CYS A 31 1.81 5.05 -2.18
CA CYS A 31 1.44 6.04 -3.18
C CYS A 31 -0.06 6.33 -3.10
N HIS A 32 -0.44 7.57 -3.38
CA HIS A 32 -1.82 8.00 -3.52
C HIS A 32 -2.01 8.82 -4.81
N GLY A 33 -3.17 8.67 -5.42
CA GLY A 33 -3.52 9.22 -6.73
C GLY A 33 -3.94 10.69 -6.79
N GLY A 34 -4.17 11.35 -5.66
CA GLY A 34 -4.76 12.69 -5.66
C GLY A 34 -6.28 12.63 -5.76
N ASP A 35 -6.89 13.19 -6.82
CA ASP A 35 -8.35 13.21 -7.01
C ASP A 35 -8.94 11.81 -6.79
N GLY A 36 -9.69 11.65 -5.70
CA GLY A 36 -10.19 10.37 -5.22
C GLY A 36 -9.35 9.77 -4.07
N ALA A 37 -8.04 9.62 -4.21
CA ALA A 37 -7.16 8.99 -3.23
C ALA A 37 -6.19 10.01 -2.56
N LYS A 38 -6.51 10.44 -1.35
CA LYS A 38 -5.81 11.52 -0.62
C LYS A 38 -4.58 10.99 0.15
N PRO A 39 -3.64 11.86 0.58
CA PRO A 39 -2.52 11.45 1.43
C PRO A 39 -2.93 10.76 2.75
N CYS A 40 -4.12 11.06 3.30
CA CYS A 40 -4.63 10.35 4.47
C CYS A 40 -4.94 8.87 4.18
N ASP A 41 -5.33 8.56 2.96
CA ASP A 41 -5.69 7.21 2.54
C ASP A 41 -4.45 6.33 2.38
N SER A 42 -3.30 6.89 1.95
CA SER A 42 -2.03 6.13 1.93
C SER A 42 -1.50 5.84 3.34
N ARG A 43 -1.81 6.68 4.33
CA ARG A 43 -1.49 6.40 5.74
C ARG A 43 -2.21 5.15 6.24
N LEU A 44 -3.43 4.87 5.78
CA LEU A 44 -4.13 3.62 6.13
C LEU A 44 -3.29 2.40 5.76
N LEU A 45 -2.72 2.40 4.56
CA LEU A 45 -1.87 1.31 4.08
C LEU A 45 -0.56 1.23 4.86
N SER A 46 0.08 2.36 5.15
CA SER A 46 1.29 2.39 6.00
C SER A 46 0.99 1.88 7.42
N HIS A 47 -0.16 2.22 7.99
CA HIS A 47 -0.57 1.68 9.28
C HIS A 47 -0.70 0.17 9.24
N PHE A 48 -1.43 -0.38 8.27
CA PHE A 48 -1.63 -1.81 8.11
C PHE A 48 -0.31 -2.58 7.90
N PHE A 49 0.55 -2.08 6.99
CA PHE A 49 1.77 -2.81 6.63
C PHE A 49 2.87 -2.72 7.68
N GLU A 50 3.01 -1.58 8.37
CA GLU A 50 4.21 -1.30 9.18
C GLU A 50 3.95 -0.89 10.64
N ARG A 51 2.79 -0.33 10.97
CA ARG A 51 2.56 0.23 12.32
C ARG A 51 1.72 -0.65 13.22
N VAL A 52 0.75 -1.38 12.68
CA VAL A 52 -0.14 -2.22 13.47
C VAL A 52 0.50 -3.60 13.65
N ALA A 53 0.74 -3.96 14.92
CA ALA A 53 1.25 -5.26 15.31
C ALA A 53 0.08 -6.23 15.54
N TYR A 54 -0.39 -6.88 14.47
CA TYR A 54 -1.52 -7.81 14.52
C TYR A 54 -1.08 -9.26 14.76
N PHE A 55 0.14 -9.63 14.35
CA PHE A 55 0.61 -11.02 14.36
C PHE A 55 1.59 -11.26 15.51
N GLU A 56 1.08 -11.48 16.73
CA GLU A 56 1.91 -11.75 17.92
C GLU A 56 3.02 -10.70 18.13
N GLY A 57 2.65 -9.41 17.99
CA GLY A 57 3.61 -8.31 18.11
C GLY A 57 4.33 -7.93 16.80
N ARG A 58 4.12 -8.65 15.70
CA ARG A 58 4.67 -8.34 14.37
C ARG A 58 3.66 -7.60 13.49
N ASN A 59 4.16 -6.67 12.70
CA ASN A 59 3.37 -6.04 11.62
C ASN A 59 3.29 -6.96 10.38
N MET A 60 2.41 -6.63 9.45
CA MET A 60 2.19 -7.44 8.25
C MET A 60 3.47 -7.68 7.44
N ARG A 61 4.32 -6.66 7.28
CA ARG A 61 5.60 -6.79 6.56
C ARG A 61 6.52 -7.81 7.21
N GLN A 62 6.70 -7.72 8.53
CA GLN A 62 7.53 -8.63 9.31
C GLN A 62 7.00 -10.06 9.26
N GLU A 63 5.68 -10.22 9.41
CA GLU A 63 5.03 -11.52 9.36
C GLU A 63 5.21 -12.19 7.98
N LEU A 64 5.05 -11.43 6.89
CA LEU A 64 5.30 -11.93 5.54
C LEU A 64 6.76 -12.39 5.34
N ALA A 65 7.72 -11.60 5.83
CA ALA A 65 9.13 -11.96 5.76
C ALA A 65 9.44 -13.22 6.57
N LEU A 66 8.89 -13.34 7.79
CA LEU A 66 9.04 -14.51 8.65
C LEU A 66 8.48 -15.78 8.00
N ARG A 67 7.37 -15.66 7.27
CA ARG A 67 6.75 -16.75 6.50
C ARG A 67 7.49 -17.10 5.20
N GLY A 68 8.57 -16.39 4.86
CA GLY A 68 9.37 -16.64 3.68
C GLY A 68 8.84 -16.03 2.38
N TYR A 69 7.92 -15.05 2.45
CA TYR A 69 7.45 -14.35 1.26
C TYR A 69 8.45 -13.28 0.80
N ASP A 70 8.65 -13.19 -0.52
CA ASP A 70 9.50 -12.15 -1.13
C ASP A 70 8.78 -10.79 -1.15
N ILE A 71 9.07 -9.94 -0.16
CA ILE A 71 8.54 -8.57 -0.05
C ILE A 71 8.90 -7.72 -1.27
N THR A 72 9.98 -8.03 -2.00
CA THR A 72 10.38 -7.26 -3.18
C THR A 72 9.43 -7.45 -4.37
N THR A 73 8.49 -8.40 -4.26
CA THR A 73 7.40 -8.60 -5.22
C THR A 73 6.08 -7.97 -4.79
N LEU A 74 6.02 -7.36 -3.59
CA LEU A 74 4.80 -6.78 -3.06
C LEU A 74 4.29 -5.68 -4.00
N LYS A 75 3.08 -5.90 -4.53
CA LYS A 75 2.33 -4.95 -5.33
C LYS A 75 0.85 -5.06 -4.96
N PHE A 76 0.38 -4.07 -4.25
CA PHE A 76 -1.03 -3.90 -3.89
C PHE A 76 -1.55 -2.62 -4.53
N SER A 77 -2.74 -2.66 -5.12
CA SER A 77 -3.37 -1.48 -5.71
C SER A 77 -4.88 -1.62 -5.63
N ILE A 78 -5.55 -0.52 -5.28
CA ILE A 78 -7.01 -0.42 -5.26
C ILE A 78 -7.44 0.94 -5.78
N MET A 79 -8.48 0.95 -6.60
CA MET A 79 -9.09 2.17 -7.11
C MET A 79 -10.25 2.59 -6.20
N LYS A 80 -10.37 3.89 -5.95
CA LYS A 80 -11.58 4.43 -5.37
C LYS A 80 -12.73 4.29 -6.36
N PHE A 81 -13.90 4.00 -5.84
CA PHE A 81 -15.11 4.07 -6.63
C PHE A 81 -15.33 5.48 -7.20
N PRO A 82 -15.94 5.61 -8.38
CA PRO A 82 -16.49 6.88 -8.83
C PRO A 82 -17.42 7.47 -7.77
N THR A 83 -17.44 8.80 -7.64
CA THR A 83 -18.17 9.55 -6.61
C THR A 83 -19.66 9.21 -6.51
N GLU A 84 -20.24 8.66 -7.57
CA GLU A 84 -21.67 8.29 -7.68
C GLU A 84 -21.97 6.84 -7.30
N THR A 85 -20.96 6.02 -6.99
CA THR A 85 -21.19 4.60 -6.66
C THR A 85 -21.42 4.46 -5.15
N PRO A 86 -22.61 4.01 -4.71
CA PRO A 86 -22.85 3.76 -3.29
C PRO A 86 -21.91 2.66 -2.76
N SER A 87 -21.48 2.81 -1.51
CA SER A 87 -20.63 1.82 -0.84
C SER A 87 -21.25 0.42 -0.95
N PRO A 88 -20.51 -0.60 -1.42
CA PRO A 88 -21.00 -1.97 -1.47
C PRO A 88 -21.20 -2.57 -0.07
N PHE A 89 -20.67 -1.92 0.97
CA PHE A 89 -20.82 -2.33 2.37
C PHE A 89 -21.83 -1.41 3.07
N LYS A 90 -23.11 -1.57 2.74
CA LYS A 90 -24.19 -1.16 3.66
C LYS A 90 -24.35 -2.28 4.69
N HIS A 91 -23.90 -2.03 5.92
CA HIS A 91 -24.21 -2.82 7.12
C HIS A 91 -23.85 -4.32 7.08
N ARG A 92 -22.59 -4.65 7.34
CA ARG A 92 -22.28 -5.87 8.09
C ARG A 92 -21.47 -5.49 9.32
N ILE A 93 -22.18 -5.45 10.45
CA ILE A 93 -21.62 -5.50 11.80
C ILE A 93 -21.44 -6.96 12.13
#